data_AF-A0A8S1HKM9-F1
#
_entry.id   AF-A0A8S1HKM9-F1
#
_cell.length_a   1.000
_cell.length_b   1.000
_cell.length_c   1.000
_cell.angle_alpha   90.00
_cell.angle_beta   90.00
_cell.angle_gamma   90.00
#
_symmetry.space_group_name_H-M   'P 1'
#
loop_
_entity.id
_entity.type
_entity.pdbx_description
1 polymer ?
#
loop_
_entity_poly.entity_id
_entity_poly.type
_entity_poly.pdbx_seq_one_letter_code
_entity_poly.pdbx_strand_id
1 'polypeptide(L)'
;MSVASSYTDFHVDFGGTSVWLHVIKGEKVFFIIPPTPENLRKHERHLKNEDDKGFFGKSVDVCARVVLRVGDTFILPSVDLHLEERGQLEND
;
A
#
# COMPACT_ATOMS: atom_id res chain seq x y z
N MET A 1 -6.23 -6.34 -12.51
CA MET A 1 -5.51 -7.64 -12.60
C MET A 1 -4.03 -7.37 -12.40
N SER A 2 -3.31 -8.20 -11.65
CA SER A 2 -1.87 -8.04 -11.38
C SER A 2 -1.14 -9.38 -11.49
N VAL A 3 0.15 -9.35 -11.81
CA VAL A 3 1.02 -10.54 -11.95
C VAL A 3 1.75 -10.86 -10.64
N ALA A 4 2.15 -12.12 -10.44
CA ALA A 4 2.90 -12.52 -9.23
C ALA A 4 4.15 -11.65 -9.04
N SER A 5 4.42 -11.23 -7.80
CA SER A 5 5.58 -10.39 -7.45
C SER A 5 5.58 -8.99 -8.08
N SER A 6 4.43 -8.50 -8.54
CA SER A 6 4.27 -7.08 -8.87
C SER A 6 4.00 -6.27 -7.61
N TYR A 7 4.56 -5.06 -7.53
CA TYR A 7 4.20 -4.09 -6.51
C TYR A 7 3.89 -2.72 -7.13
N THR A 8 3.06 -1.95 -6.43
CA THR A 8 2.78 -0.53 -6.66
C THR A 8 3.22 0.21 -5.42
N ASP A 9 4.21 1.10 -5.57
CA ASP A 9 4.85 1.80 -4.46
C ASP A 9 3.88 2.72 -3.67
N PHE A 10 4.35 3.26 -2.54
CA PHE A 10 3.53 4.07 -1.62
C PHE A 10 2.86 5.26 -2.30
N HIS A 11 1.54 5.29 -2.25
CA HIS A 11 0.74 6.36 -2.84
C HIS A 11 -0.50 6.67 -2.00
N VAL A 12 -1.13 7.81 -2.31
CA VAL A 12 -2.48 8.18 -1.88
C VAL A 12 -3.35 8.12 -3.12
N ASP A 13 -4.55 7.54 -2.99
CA ASP A 13 -5.50 7.49 -4.10
C ASP A 13 -5.89 8.87 -4.59
N PHE A 14 -6.14 8.98 -5.89
CA PHE A 14 -6.42 10.25 -6.55
C PHE A 14 -7.61 10.97 -5.92
N GLY A 15 -7.40 12.22 -5.53
CA GLY A 15 -8.43 13.03 -4.86
C GLY A 15 -8.72 12.61 -3.42
N GLY A 16 -7.89 11.73 -2.83
CA GLY A 16 -8.08 11.24 -1.47
C GLY A 16 -9.33 10.37 -1.34
N THR A 17 -9.74 9.67 -2.39
CA THR A 17 -10.93 8.81 -2.37
C THR A 17 -10.74 7.60 -1.46
N SER A 18 -11.83 7.11 -0.90
CA SER A 18 -11.85 5.77 -0.30
C SER A 18 -11.88 4.70 -1.39
N VAL A 19 -11.28 3.54 -1.11
CA VAL A 19 -11.25 2.39 -2.04
C VAL A 19 -11.84 1.16 -1.37
N TRP A 20 -12.50 0.33 -2.16
CA TRP A 20 -12.88 -1.02 -1.76
C TRP A 20 -12.27 -2.04 -2.73
N LEU A 21 -11.81 -3.15 -2.19
CA LEU A 21 -11.16 -4.23 -2.93
C LEU A 21 -11.71 -5.56 -2.45
N HIS A 22 -11.99 -6.46 -3.38
CA HIS A 22 -12.38 -7.84 -3.06
C HIS A 22 -11.51 -8.82 -3.83
N VAL A 23 -10.87 -9.75 -3.13
CA VAL A 23 -9.90 -10.66 -3.74
C VAL A 23 -10.64 -11.86 -4.35
N ILE A 24 -10.82 -11.82 -5.67
CA ILE A 24 -11.44 -12.92 -6.42
C ILE A 24 -10.49 -14.12 -6.57
N LYS A 25 -9.18 -13.87 -6.74
CA LYS A 25 -8.17 -14.92 -6.93
C LYS A 25 -6.77 -14.41 -6.57
N GLY A 26 -5.98 -15.25 -5.90
CA GLY A 26 -4.62 -14.92 -5.48
C GLY A 26 -4.55 -14.32 -4.08
N GLU A 27 -3.46 -13.59 -3.81
CA GLU A 27 -3.21 -12.89 -2.54
C GLU A 27 -2.74 -11.46 -2.83
N LYS A 28 -3.09 -10.54 -1.94
CA LYS A 28 -2.63 -9.16 -1.92
C LYS A 28 -2.06 -8.79 -0.56
N VAL A 29 -0.94 -8.08 -0.56
CA VAL A 29 -0.30 -7.56 0.65
C VAL A 29 -0.33 -6.04 0.56
N PHE A 30 -0.85 -5.39 1.58
CA PHE A 30 -0.86 -3.95 1.71
C PHE A 30 0.05 -3.51 2.85
N PHE A 31 0.82 -2.45 2.64
CA PHE A 31 1.50 -1.72 3.70
C PHE A 31 0.80 -0.38 3.85
N ILE A 32 0.28 -0.06 5.03
CA ILE A 32 -0.59 1.08 5.28
C ILE A 32 0.05 1.98 6.33
N ILE A 33 0.08 3.27 6.03
CA ILE A 33 0.64 4.31 6.89
C ILE A 33 -0.47 5.32 7.19
N PRO A 34 -0.73 5.63 8.47
CA PRO A 34 -1.73 6.63 8.84
C PRO A 34 -1.42 8.01 8.25
N PRO A 35 -2.43 8.76 7.79
CA PRO A 35 -2.27 10.03 7.08
C PRO A 35 -2.04 11.20 8.03
N THR A 36 -1.02 11.09 8.88
CA THR A 36 -0.63 12.19 9.77
C THR A 36 -0.02 13.32 8.94
N PRO A 37 -0.13 14.60 9.39
CA PRO A 37 0.53 15.72 8.71
C PRO A 37 2.04 15.55 8.57
N GLU A 38 2.68 14.78 9.45
CA GLU A 38 4.10 14.45 9.34
C GLU A 38 4.36 13.44 8.21
N ASN A 39 3.60 12.35 8.17
CA ASN A 39 3.75 11.30 7.16
C ASN A 39 3.48 11.84 5.76
N LEU A 40 2.46 12.70 5.60
CA LEU A 40 2.15 13.34 4.32
C LEU A 40 3.30 14.25 3.85
N ARG A 41 3.94 15.02 4.75
CA ARG A 41 5.11 15.84 4.39
C ARG A 41 6.34 14.98 4.04
N LYS A 42 6.53 13.85 4.75
CA LYS A 42 7.60 12.89 4.43
C LYS A 42 7.37 12.27 3.06
N HIS A 43 6.14 11.87 2.76
CA HIS A 43 5.76 11.29 1.47
C HIS A 43 5.92 12.28 0.31
N GLU A 44 5.49 13.53 0.49
CA GLU A 44 5.69 14.58 -0.53
C GLU A 44 7.18 14.79 -0.83
N ARG A 45 8.05 14.76 0.19
CA ARG A 45 9.50 14.83 0.00
C ARG A 45 10.07 13.60 -0.70
N HIS A 46 9.58 12.41 -0.33
CA HIS A 46 9.97 11.15 -0.95
C HIS A 46 9.65 11.15 -2.45
N LEU A 47 8.44 11.57 -2.84
CA LEU A 47 8.05 11.70 -4.25
C LEU A 47 8.89 12.71 -5.04
N LYS A 48 9.42 13.75 -4.37
CA LYS A 48 10.25 14.79 -5.01
C LYS A 48 11.73 14.42 -5.11
N ASN A 49 12.17 13.39 -4.39
CA ASN A 49 13.58 13.02 -4.31
C ASN A 49 13.85 11.76 -5.13
N GLU A 50 14.34 11.92 -6.36
CA GLU A 50 14.62 10.82 -7.29
C GLU A 50 15.70 9.84 -6.78
N ASP A 51 16.55 10.28 -5.84
CA ASP A 51 17.59 9.46 -5.23
C ASP A 51 17.08 8.64 -4.03
N ASP A 52 15.89 8.95 -3.50
CA ASP A 52 15.28 8.22 -2.39
C ASP A 52 14.55 6.97 -2.89
N LYS A 53 15.32 5.93 -3.17
CA LYS A 53 14.82 4.62 -3.64
C LYS A 53 14.56 3.63 -2.50
N GLY A 54 14.56 4.12 -1.26
CA GLY A 54 14.33 3.29 -0.08
C GLY A 54 12.86 2.90 0.07
N PHE A 55 12.60 1.80 0.79
CA PHE A 55 11.24 1.46 1.20
C PHE A 55 10.70 2.52 2.18
N PHE A 56 9.78 3.38 1.73
CA PHE A 56 9.27 4.52 2.48
C PHE A 56 8.72 4.15 3.87
N GLY A 57 8.17 2.94 4.02
CA GLY A 57 7.67 2.44 5.32
C GLY A 57 8.71 2.38 6.43
N LYS A 58 10.02 2.48 6.14
CA LYS A 58 11.09 2.62 7.16
C LYS A 58 11.28 4.04 7.70
N SER A 59 10.68 5.03 7.04
CA SER A 59 10.82 6.46 7.39
C SER A 59 9.71 6.99 8.31
N VAL A 60 8.76 6.13 8.68
CA VAL A 60 7.57 6.45 9.48
C VAL A 60 7.51 5.58 10.74
N ASP A 61 6.80 6.06 11.75
CA ASP A 61 6.72 5.38 13.04
C ASP A 61 5.84 4.14 12.99
N VAL A 62 4.76 4.19 12.21
CA VAL A 62 3.78 3.11 12.08
C VAL A 62 3.56 2.78 10.60
N CYS A 63 3.82 1.53 10.25
CA CYS A 63 3.52 0.95 8.95
C CYS A 63 2.90 -0.44 9.17
N ALA A 64 1.59 -0.55 8.96
CA ALA A 64 0.84 -1.78 9.17
C ALA A 64 0.90 -2.65 7.93
N ARG A 65 1.20 -3.94 8.08
CA ARG A 65 1.14 -4.93 6.99
C ARG A 65 -0.16 -5.72 7.07
N VAL A 66 -0.95 -5.69 6.00
CA VAL A 66 -2.23 -6.40 5.87
C VAL A 66 -2.12 -7.40 4.73
N VAL A 67 -2.56 -8.64 4.96
CA VAL A 67 -2.60 -9.68 3.93
C VAL A 67 -4.06 -10.02 3.64
N LEU A 68 -4.46 -9.89 2.39
CA LEU A 68 -5.78 -10.22 1.89
C LEU A 68 -5.71 -11.48 1.02
N ARG A 69 -6.54 -12.46 1.36
CA ARG A 69 -6.67 -13.74 0.67
C ARG A 69 -7.97 -13.80 -0.10
N VAL A 70 -8.11 -14.85 -0.91
CA VAL A 70 -9.32 -15.07 -1.71
C VAL A 70 -10.58 -15.02 -0.83
N GLY A 71 -11.54 -14.20 -1.23
CA GLY A 71 -12.80 -13.97 -0.52
C GLY A 71 -12.77 -12.79 0.45
N ASP A 72 -11.61 -12.23 0.79
CA ASP A 72 -11.54 -11.06 1.65
C ASP A 72 -12.02 -9.81 0.92
N THR A 73 -12.79 -8.98 1.65
CA THR A 73 -13.14 -7.61 1.25
C THR A 73 -12.41 -6.65 2.16
N PHE A 74 -11.75 -5.68 1.54
CA PHE A 74 -10.99 -4.65 2.20
C PHE A 74 -11.52 -3.27 1.81
N ILE A 75 -11.65 -2.39 2.80
CA ILE A 75 -12.10 -1.01 2.61
C ILE A 75 -11.01 -0.11 3.18
N LEU A 76 -10.38 0.67 2.32
CA LEU A 76 -9.42 1.68 2.71
C LEU A 76 -10.15 3.02 2.81
N PRO A 77 -10.16 3.67 3.99
CA PRO A 77 -10.73 5.00 4.12
C PRO A 77 -9.90 6.02 3.33
N SER A 78 -10.54 7.15 2.99
CA SER A 78 -9.92 8.28 2.33
C SER A 78 -8.59 8.64 2.97
N VAL A 79 -7.61 9.02 2.13
CA VAL A 79 -6.29 9.60 2.44
C VAL A 79 -5.21 8.69 3.02
N ASP A 80 -5.48 7.42 3.31
CA ASP A 80 -4.45 6.48 3.78
C ASP A 80 -3.33 6.29 2.73
N LEU A 81 -2.07 6.37 3.18
CA LEU A 81 -0.92 6.08 2.33
C LEU A 81 -0.71 4.58 2.30
N HIS A 82 -0.59 4.00 1.11
CA HIS A 82 -0.40 2.56 1.00
C HIS A 82 0.47 2.10 -0.16
N LEU A 83 1.17 1.00 0.05
CA LEU A 83 1.86 0.20 -0.97
C LEU A 83 1.11 -1.12 -1.13
N GLU A 84 0.93 -1.55 -2.37
CA GLU A 84 0.28 -2.82 -2.71
C GLU A 84 1.28 -3.76 -3.36
N GLU A 85 1.35 -4.99 -2.87
CA GLU A 85 2.15 -6.07 -3.45
C GLU A 85 1.25 -7.27 -3.73
N ARG A 86 1.51 -7.98 -4.83
CA ARG A 86 0.87 -9.28 -5.09
C ARG A 86 1.75 -10.41 -4.56
N GLY A 87 1.27 -11.06 -3.50
CA GLY A 87 1.90 -12.25 -2.94
C GLY A 87 2.02 -13.40 -3.96
N GLN A 88 3.03 -14.25 -3.77
CA GLN A 88 3.07 -15.55 -4.41
C GLN A 88 2.18 -16.49 -3.59
N LEU A 89 1.24 -17.19 -4.24
CA LEU A 89 0.56 -18.29 -3.59
C LEU A 89 1.63 -19.37 -3.37
N GLU A 90 2.09 -19.55 -2.13
CA GLU A 90 2.75 -20.78 -1.73
C GLU A 90 1.71 -21.90 -1.89
N ASN A 91 1.91 -22.76 -2.90
CA ASN A 91 1.18 -24.01 -2.98
C ASN A 91 1.85 -24.94 -1.96
N ASP A 92 1.18 -25.20 -0.85
CA ASP A 92 1.41 -26.41 -0.06
C ASP A 92 0.96 -27.66 -0.86
#